data_AF-A0A396HPS4-F1
#
_entry.id   AF-A0A396HPS4-F1
#
_cell.length_a   1.000
_cell.length_b   1.000
_cell.length_c   1.000
_cell.angle_alpha   90.00
_cell.angle_beta   90.00
_cell.angle_gamma   90.00
#
_symmetry.space_group_name_H-M   'P 1'
#
loop_
_entity.id
_entity.type
_entity.pdbx_description
1 polymer ?
#
loop_
_entity_poly.entity_id
_entity_poly.type
_entity_poly.pdbx_seq_one_letter_code
_entity_poly.pdbx_strand_id
1 'polypeptide(L)'
;MDNYGSFVSVAPFHGALLANLGDIARAWSNGRFCNVKHRVLCKEPTTRYSIATFMLGPRKGNVEAPKELVDHDHPLLYRPFTYEEYRTLRVSDNNDRDKFLQACEVLELLRLV
;
A
#
# COMPACT_ATOMS: atom_id res chain seq x y z
N MET A 1 1.88 -7.24 -9.39
CA MET A 1 2.31 -7.33 -10.81
C MET A 1 3.72 -7.89 -10.80
N ASP A 2 4.15 -8.54 -11.88
CA ASP A 2 5.57 -8.89 -12.03
C ASP A 2 6.41 -7.64 -12.30
N ASN A 3 7.73 -7.82 -12.46
CA ASN A 3 8.67 -6.73 -12.72
C ASN A 3 8.46 -6.06 -14.09
N TYR A 4 7.60 -6.60 -14.95
CA TYR A 4 7.25 -6.06 -16.26
C TYR A 4 5.88 -5.37 -16.27
N GLY A 5 5.24 -5.27 -15.11
CA GLY A 5 3.92 -4.65 -15.00
C GLY A 5 2.77 -5.55 -15.48
N SER A 6 2.97 -6.87 -15.57
CA SER A 6 1.89 -7.80 -15.90
C SER A 6 1.18 -8.31 -14.64
N PHE A 7 -0.14 -8.53 -14.75
CA PHE A 7 -0.92 -9.15 -13.68
C PHE A 7 -0.65 -10.65 -13.64
N VAL A 8 -0.17 -11.14 -12.49
CA VAL A 8 0.06 -12.57 -12.24
C VAL A 8 -1.12 -13.14 -11.47
N SER A 9 -1.62 -14.30 -11.88
CA SER A 9 -2.70 -15.00 -11.16
C SER A 9 -2.15 -15.65 -9.89
N VAL A 10 -2.86 -15.47 -8.78
CA VAL A 10 -2.53 -16.13 -7.51
C VAL A 10 -3.57 -17.22 -7.25
N ALA A 11 -3.13 -18.48 -7.21
CA ALA A 11 -4.00 -19.61 -6.89
C ALA A 11 -4.27 -19.65 -5.37
N PRO A 12 -5.52 -19.86 -4.93
CA PRO A 12 -5.80 -20.12 -3.52
C PRO A 12 -5.09 -21.40 -3.07
N PHE A 13 -4.47 -21.36 -1.89
CA PHE A 13 -3.88 -22.54 -1.27
C PHE A 13 -4.76 -22.96 -0.08
N HIS A 14 -5.11 -24.23 -0.01
CA HIS A 14 -6.02 -24.74 1.02
C HIS A 14 -5.41 -24.55 2.42
N GLY A 15 -6.20 -24.02 3.35
CA GLY A 15 -5.76 -23.75 4.72
C GLY A 15 -4.81 -22.56 4.88
N ALA A 16 -4.54 -21.79 3.83
CA ALA A 16 -3.68 -20.61 3.91
C ALA A 16 -4.45 -19.29 3.75
N LEU A 17 -3.82 -18.22 4.27
CA LEU A 17 -4.22 -16.84 4.02
C LEU A 17 -3.24 -16.20 3.04
N LEU A 18 -3.77 -15.38 2.13
CA LEU A 18 -2.94 -14.52 1.30
C LEU A 18 -2.74 -13.18 2.03
N ALA A 19 -1.50 -12.83 2.31
CA ALA A 19 -1.14 -11.53 2.86
C ALA A 19 -0.50 -10.66 1.77
N ASN A 20 -0.92 -9.41 1.69
CA ASN A 20 -0.28 -8.39 0.85
C ASN A 20 0.01 -7.15 1.69
N LEU A 21 1.10 -6.45 1.32
CA LEU A 21 1.53 -5.25 2.00
C LEU A 21 1.05 -4.01 1.24
N GLY A 22 0.55 -3.03 1.99
CA GLY A 22 0.05 -1.76 1.46
C GLY A 22 1.02 -0.61 1.72
N ASP A 23 0.58 0.60 1.37
CA ASP A 23 1.37 1.83 1.43
C ASP A 23 1.94 2.12 2.82
N ILE A 24 1.17 1.87 3.88
CA ILE A 24 1.63 2.07 5.25
C ILE A 24 2.84 1.17 5.58
N ALA A 25 2.81 -0.09 5.16
CA ALA A 25 3.92 -1.02 5.35
C ALA A 25 5.14 -0.62 4.52
N ARG A 26 4.94 -0.10 3.31
CA ARG A 26 6.02 0.45 2.47
C ARG A 26 6.68 1.67 3.13
N ALA A 27 5.90 2.61 3.66
CA ALA A 27 6.42 3.79 4.33
C ALA A 27 7.19 3.43 5.61
N TRP A 28 6.57 2.61 6.47
CA TRP A 28 7.19 2.15 7.72
C TRP A 28 8.49 1.36 7.50
N SER A 29 8.57 0.57 6.43
CA SER A 29 9.79 -0.19 6.10
C SER A 29 10.85 0.60 5.34
N ASN A 30 10.71 1.92 5.24
CA ASN A 30 11.58 2.80 4.44
C ASN A 30 11.73 2.30 2.98
N GLY A 31 10.63 1.87 2.36
CA GLY A 31 10.61 1.40 0.97
C GLY A 31 11.05 -0.05 0.74
N ARG A 32 11.53 -0.75 1.78
CA ARG A 32 11.98 -2.16 1.68
C ARG A 32 10.86 -3.12 1.32
N PHE A 33 9.65 -2.86 1.79
CA PHE A 33 8.47 -3.61 1.36
C PHE A 33 7.84 -3.01 0.11
N CYS A 34 7.53 -3.89 -0.84
CA CYS A 34 6.77 -3.54 -2.03
C CYS A 34 5.28 -3.50 -1.68
N ASN A 35 4.64 -2.37 -1.97
CA ASN A 35 3.20 -2.32 -2.16
C ASN A 35 2.86 -2.88 -3.54
N VAL A 36 1.68 -3.50 -3.68
CA VAL A 36 1.30 -4.16 -4.94
C VAL A 36 -0.09 -3.75 -5.39
N LYS A 37 -0.20 -3.41 -6.67
CA LYS A 37 -1.49 -3.35 -7.36
C LYS A 37 -2.03 -4.77 -7.53
N HIS A 38 -3.27 -4.98 -7.11
CA HIS A 38 -3.98 -6.24 -7.21
C HIS A 38 -5.41 -5.98 -7.69
N ARG A 39 -6.00 -6.99 -8.34
CA ARG A 39 -7.39 -6.94 -8.81
C ARG A 39 -8.03 -8.32 -8.68
N VAL A 40 -9.34 -8.35 -8.52
CA VAL A 40 -10.13 -9.58 -8.62
C VAL A 40 -10.74 -9.65 -10.01
N LEU A 41 -10.59 -10.80 -10.68
CA LEU A 41 -11.20 -11.06 -11.98
C LEU A 41 -12.17 -12.24 -11.84
N CYS A 42 -13.37 -12.07 -12.38
CA CYS A 42 -14.30 -13.17 -12.57
C CYS A 42 -13.91 -13.91 -13.85
N LYS A 43 -13.29 -15.10 -13.72
CA LYS A 43 -12.83 -15.90 -14.86
C LYS A 43 -13.89 -16.86 -15.40
N GLU A 44 -14.82 -17.27 -14.54
CA GLU A 44 -15.82 -18.29 -14.82
C GLU A 44 -17.17 -17.86 -14.23
N PRO A 45 -18.30 -18.35 -14.77
CA PRO A 45 -19.64 -18.06 -14.24
C PRO A 45 -19.93 -18.84 -12.93
N THR A 46 -19.01 -18.76 -11.98
CA THR A 46 -19.06 -19.45 -10.68
C THR A 46 -18.91 -18.45 -9.54
N THR A 47 -19.61 -18.67 -8.44
CA THR A 47 -19.53 -17.80 -7.28
C THR A 47 -18.26 -18.05 -6.46
N ARG A 48 -17.50 -16.99 -6.20
CA ARG A 48 -16.34 -17.01 -5.29
C ARG A 48 -16.58 -16.05 -4.12
N TYR A 49 -16.46 -16.56 -2.91
CA TYR A 49 -16.47 -15.75 -1.69
C TYR A 49 -15.04 -15.47 -1.21
N SER A 50 -14.80 -14.26 -0.70
CA SER A 50 -13.56 -13.91 0.00
C SER A 50 -13.82 -12.86 1.06
N ILE A 51 -13.09 -12.93 2.16
CA ILE A 51 -13.11 -11.94 3.23
C ILE A 51 -11.71 -11.32 3.28
N ALA A 52 -11.64 -9.99 3.32
CA ALA A 52 -10.39 -9.27 3.49
C ALA A 52 -10.40 -8.54 4.84
N THR A 53 -9.28 -8.63 5.56
CA THR A 53 -9.06 -7.90 6.81
C THR A 53 -7.88 -6.97 6.62
N PHE A 54 -8.04 -5.71 7.02
CA PHE A 54 -7.03 -4.67 6.82
C PHE A 54 -6.42 -4.26 8.14
N MET A 55 -5.11 -4.42 8.27
CA MET A 55 -4.33 -3.74 9.30
C MET A 55 -3.95 -2.36 8.76
N LEU A 56 -4.53 -1.32 9.35
CA LEU A 56 -4.35 0.07 8.93
C LEU A 56 -3.20 0.73 9.71
N GLY A 57 -2.93 2.00 9.41
CA GLY A 57 -1.97 2.79 10.17
C GLY A 57 -2.37 2.99 11.64
N PRO A 58 -1.42 3.40 12.48
CA PRO A 58 -1.64 3.57 13.91
C PRO A 58 -2.73 4.63 14.18
N ARG A 59 -3.55 4.40 15.20
CA ARG A 59 -4.58 5.37 15.63
C ARG A 59 -4.00 6.62 16.28
N LYS A 60 -2.81 6.50 16.87
CA LYS A 60 -2.07 7.58 17.53
C LYS A 60 -0.59 7.45 17.17
N GLY A 61 0.09 8.58 17.03
CA GLY A 61 1.49 8.60 16.58
C GLY A 61 1.62 8.60 15.06
N ASN A 62 2.87 8.64 14.60
CA ASN A 62 3.20 8.73 13.19
C ASN A 62 3.47 7.35 12.59
N VAL A 63 3.26 7.25 11.28
CA VAL A 63 3.93 6.29 10.43
C VAL A 63 5.30 6.87 10.12
N GLU A 64 6.34 6.21 10.60
CA GLU A 64 7.73 6.59 10.37
C GLU A 64 8.60 5.34 10.35
N ALA A 65 9.73 5.42 9.64
CA ALA A 65 10.66 4.32 9.57
C ALA A 65 11.44 4.16 10.89
N PRO A 66 11.58 2.93 11.42
CA PRO A 66 12.53 2.65 12.49
C PRO A 66 13.94 3.09 12.10
N LYS A 67 14.71 3.59 13.07
CA LYS A 67 16.08 4.09 12.82
C LYS A 67 17.00 3.01 12.27
N GLU A 68 16.74 1.76 12.61
CA GLU A 68 17.47 0.57 12.16
C GLU A 68 17.30 0.29 10.66
N LEU A 69 16.27 0.88 10.02
CA LEU A 69 16.02 0.75 8.59
C LEU A 69 16.52 1.97 7.78
N VAL A 70 17.15 2.93 8.46
CA VAL A 70 17.69 4.16 7.87
C VAL A 70 19.20 4.18 8.08
N ASP A 71 19.93 4.11 6.97
CA ASP A 71 21.39 4.06 6.98
C ASP A 71 21.96 4.86 5.79
N HIS A 72 23.29 4.86 5.64
CA HIS A 72 23.95 5.59 4.55
C HIS A 72 23.51 5.10 3.16
N ASP A 73 23.26 3.80 3.00
CA ASP A 73 22.90 3.19 1.73
C ASP A 73 21.37 3.23 1.49
N HIS A 74 20.60 3.41 2.57
CA HIS A 74 19.14 3.52 2.59
C HIS A 74 18.71 4.78 3.34
N PRO A 75 18.86 5.97 2.75
CA PRO A 75 18.41 7.21 3.36
C PRO A 75 16.90 7.20 3.61
N LEU A 76 16.45 8.03 4.55
CA LEU A 76 15.03 8.14 4.89
C LEU A 76 14.24 8.61 3.67
N LEU A 77 13.27 7.82 3.21
CA LEU A 77 12.49 8.10 2.00
C LEU A 77 11.25 8.94 2.26
N TYR A 78 10.65 8.82 3.44
CA TYR A 78 9.36 9.43 3.76
C TYR A 78 9.48 10.23 5.05
N ARG A 79 8.86 11.41 5.08
CA ARG A 79 8.73 12.15 6.34
C ARG A 79 7.77 11.42 7.28
N PRO A 80 7.84 11.63 8.60
CA PRO A 80 6.78 11.18 9.51
C PRO A 80 5.42 11.81 9.13
N PHE A 81 4.36 11.01 9.15
CA PHE A 81 2.98 11.46 8.87
C PHE A 81 1.96 10.68 9.72
N THR A 82 0.78 11.25 9.92
CA THR A 82 -0.31 10.53 10.62
C THR A 82 -1.13 9.69 9.64
N TYR A 83 -1.74 8.60 10.12
CA TYR A 83 -2.63 7.82 9.26
C TYR A 83 -3.82 8.63 8.73
N GLU A 84 -4.32 9.60 9.51
CA GLU A 84 -5.41 10.47 9.08
C GLU A 84 -4.99 11.40 7.94
N GLU A 85 -3.80 11.99 8.02
CA GLU A 85 -3.24 12.80 6.93
C GLU A 85 -3.14 12.00 5.63
N TYR A 86 -2.59 10.78 5.69
CA TYR A 86 -2.55 9.88 4.53
C TYR A 86 -3.96 9.57 3.98
N ARG A 87 -4.94 9.34 4.86
CA ARG A 87 -6.33 9.11 4.45
C ARG A 87 -6.95 10.35 3.80
N THR A 88 -6.69 11.54 4.32
CA THR A 88 -7.17 12.80 3.73
C THR A 88 -6.60 12.94 2.33
N LEU A 89 -5.27 12.82 2.14
CA LEU A 89 -4.64 12.90 0.83
C LEU A 89 -5.20 11.90 -0.19
N ARG A 90 -5.58 10.70 0.28
CA ARG A 90 -6.26 9.67 -0.52
C ARG A 90 -7.67 10.03 -0.98
N VAL A 91 -8.37 10.92 -0.26
CA VAL A 91 -9.80 11.23 -0.44
C VAL A 91 -10.03 12.65 -0.97
N SER A 92 -9.11 13.58 -0.72
CA SER A 92 -9.35 15.02 -0.87
C SER A 92 -9.15 15.63 -2.27
N ASP A 93 -9.10 14.84 -3.34
CA ASP A 93 -9.17 15.40 -4.70
C ASP A 93 -10.64 15.61 -5.11
N ASN A 94 -11.31 16.54 -4.42
CA ASN A 94 -12.75 16.83 -4.57
C ASN A 94 -13.06 17.94 -5.58
N ASN A 95 -12.10 18.39 -6.39
CA ASN A 95 -12.34 19.40 -7.44
C ASN A 95 -12.10 18.91 -8.87
N ASP A 96 -11.54 17.71 -9.06
CA ASP A 96 -11.43 17.06 -10.37
C ASP A 96 -11.81 15.59 -10.22
N ARG A 97 -13.02 15.21 -10.65
CA ARG A 97 -13.62 13.88 -10.43
C ARG A 97 -12.84 12.70 -11.05
N ASP A 98 -11.74 12.98 -11.75
CA ASP A 98 -10.94 12.01 -12.50
C ASP A 98 -9.58 11.66 -11.86
N LYS A 99 -9.22 12.22 -10.70
CA LYS A 99 -7.91 11.96 -10.06
C LYS A 99 -8.03 11.43 -8.63
N PHE A 100 -8.69 10.29 -8.46
CA PHE A 100 -8.38 9.46 -7.30
C PHE A 100 -6.93 9.00 -7.42
N LEU A 101 -6.01 9.58 -6.63
CA LEU A 101 -4.66 9.05 -6.52
C LEU A 101 -4.77 7.59 -6.07
N GLN A 102 -4.28 6.69 -6.92
CA GLN A 102 -4.33 5.27 -6.63
C GLN A 102 -3.51 4.99 -5.36
N ALA A 103 -3.86 3.93 -4.63
CA ALA A 103 -2.92 3.34 -3.69
C ALA A 103 -1.60 3.11 -4.45
N CYS A 104 -0.47 3.51 -3.86
CA CYS A 104 0.86 3.74 -4.42
C CYS A 104 1.23 5.20 -4.77
N GLU A 105 0.31 6.04 -5.23
CA GLU A 105 0.65 7.40 -5.73
C GLU A 105 0.69 8.43 -4.59
N VAL A 106 -0.12 8.24 -3.55
CA VAL A 106 -0.18 9.15 -2.40
C VAL A 106 1.13 9.18 -1.60
N LEU A 107 1.87 8.07 -1.58
CA LEU A 107 3.16 8.03 -0.89
C LEU A 107 4.19 8.98 -1.51
N GLU A 108 4.10 9.28 -2.80
CA GLU A 108 5.02 10.22 -3.45
C GLU A 108 4.86 11.64 -2.88
N LEU A 109 3.65 12.03 -2.45
CA LEU A 109 3.40 13.32 -1.78
C LEU A 109 4.01 13.40 -0.36
N LEU A 110 4.41 12.25 0.19
CA LEU A 110 4.97 12.11 1.53
C LEU A 110 6.48 11.83 1.48
N ARG A 111 7.08 11.75 0.29
CA ARG A 111 8.52 11.53 0.13
C ARG A 111 9.32 12.77 0.52
N LEU A 112 10.49 12.54 1.09
CA LEU A 112 11.51 13.55 1.23
C LEU A 112 12.15 13.77 -0.14
N VAL A 113 12.35 15.05 -0.51
CA VAL A 113 12.95 15.47 -1.80
C VAL A 113 14.41 15.03 -1.89
#